data_AF-A0A1R3H5N3-F1
#
_entry.id   AF-A0A1R3H5N3-F1
#
_cell.length_a   1.000
_cell.length_b   1.000
_cell.length_c   1.000
_cell.angle_alpha   90.00
_cell.angle_beta   90.00
_cell.angle_gamma   90.00
#
_symmetry.space_group_name_H-M   'P 1'
#
loop_
_entity.id
_entity.type
_entity.pdbx_description
1 polymer ?
#
loop_
_entity_poly.entity_id
_entity_poly.type
_entity_poly.pdbx_seq_one_letter_code
_entity_poly.pdbx_strand_id
1 'polypeptide(L)'
;MDEHQRQMDEQKWQMDDLRQQIMKRNIDVEILERQRENFLNNGDTIVEEVKSIKEEMTEILKNLKDREDTVKDREDRVAAREARQNTRWKEILDWENTAMDSQIELRLKEVEVNIRVQKVEESERRVREEAKNRVAELMMKTRITPEDNRYFLLAAATARKARLHPVIYPHSKCTDYSNVRNPMSRRKTREPKEDNVTLGPAVREGEYVFGVAHIFASFNDTFIHVTDLSGRETMVRITGGMKVKADRDESSPYAAMLAAQDVAQRCKELGITALHIKLRATGGNKTKTPGPGAQSALRALARSGMKIGRIDSLSVVGSYLRLKTLLPSFAIVCFMNAVV
;
A
#
# COMPACT_ATOMS: atom_id res chain seq x y z
N MET A 1 19.05 -99.85 85.53
CA MET A 1 18.45 -99.86 84.19
C MET A 1 17.90 -98.50 83.78
N ASP A 2 17.56 -97.60 84.71
CA ASP A 2 16.90 -96.33 84.37
C ASP A 2 17.81 -95.23 83.80
N GLU A 3 19.11 -95.28 84.06
CA GLU A 3 20.05 -94.22 83.63
C GLU A 3 20.47 -94.37 82.16
N HIS A 4 20.61 -95.62 81.70
CA HIS A 4 20.87 -95.94 80.30
C HIS A 4 19.64 -95.67 79.41
N GLN A 5 18.43 -95.79 79.96
CA GLN A 5 17.20 -95.48 79.24
C GLN A 5 17.03 -93.96 79.06
N ARG A 6 17.36 -93.15 80.08
CA ARG A 6 17.38 -91.69 79.97
C ARG A 6 18.40 -91.17 78.97
N GLN A 7 19.59 -91.76 78.93
CA GLN A 7 20.60 -91.39 77.93
C GLN A 7 20.14 -91.70 76.50
N MET A 8 19.45 -92.83 76.30
CA MET A 8 18.89 -93.19 75.00
C MET A 8 17.74 -92.25 74.60
N ASP A 9 16.89 -91.86 75.56
CA ASP A 9 15.78 -90.93 75.31
C ASP A 9 16.24 -89.49 75.08
N GLU A 10 17.31 -89.04 75.77
CA GLU A 10 17.97 -87.75 75.50
C GLU A 10 18.62 -87.72 74.12
N GLN A 11 19.31 -88.80 73.71
CA GLN A 11 19.88 -88.89 72.36
C GLN A 11 18.79 -88.91 71.28
N LYS A 12 17.66 -89.56 71.56
CA LYS A 12 16.52 -89.61 70.63
C LYS A 12 15.86 -88.23 70.49
N TRP A 13 15.71 -87.51 71.61
CA TRP A 13 15.20 -86.14 71.63
C TRP A 13 16.14 -85.17 70.89
N GLN A 14 17.46 -85.28 71.07
CA GLN A 14 18.45 -84.50 70.34
C GLN A 14 18.43 -84.79 68.83
N MET A 15 18.24 -86.04 68.43
CA MET A 15 18.13 -86.44 67.03
C MET A 15 16.83 -85.95 66.38
N ASP A 16 15.71 -85.92 67.10
CA ASP A 16 14.45 -85.39 66.60
C ASP A 16 14.43 -83.85 66.56
N ASP A 17 15.10 -83.18 67.50
CA ASP A 17 15.32 -81.72 67.45
C ASP A 17 16.23 -81.33 66.26
N LEU A 18 17.31 -82.08 66.00
CA LEU A 18 18.13 -81.92 64.81
C LEU A 18 17.36 -82.19 63.52
N ARG A 19 16.46 -83.18 63.48
CA ARG A 19 15.58 -83.44 62.32
C ARG A 19 14.60 -82.30 62.08
N GLN A 20 14.02 -81.74 63.13
CA GLN A 20 13.16 -80.56 63.05
C GLN A 20 13.93 -79.32 62.56
N GLN A 21 15.18 -79.12 63.01
CA GLN A 21 16.05 -78.03 62.56
C GLN A 21 16.48 -78.18 61.09
N ILE A 22 16.72 -79.41 60.61
CA ILE A 22 17.06 -79.69 59.20
C ILE A 22 15.86 -79.46 58.28
N MET A 23 14.64 -79.88 58.66
CA MET A 23 13.43 -79.61 57.88
C MET A 23 13.10 -78.11 57.79
N LYS A 24 13.34 -77.36 58.88
CA LYS A 24 13.11 -75.91 58.91
C LYS A 24 14.07 -75.14 57.98
N ARG A 25 15.32 -75.60 57.85
CA ARG A 25 16.30 -75.04 56.90
C ARG A 25 16.06 -75.43 55.44
N ASN A 26 15.42 -76.56 55.17
CA ASN A 26 15.11 -76.99 53.79
C ASN A 26 14.01 -76.11 53.14
N ILE A 27 13.12 -75.53 53.95
CA ILE A 27 12.12 -74.55 53.48
C ILE A 27 12.81 -73.22 53.08
N ASP A 28 13.90 -72.86 53.75
CA ASP A 28 14.67 -71.64 53.42
C ASP A 28 15.41 -71.77 52.08
N VAL A 29 15.90 -72.97 51.70
CA VAL A 29 16.59 -73.20 50.42
C VAL A 29 15.62 -73.10 49.23
N GLU A 30 14.42 -73.68 49.34
CA GLU A 30 13.40 -73.62 48.28
C GLU A 30 12.83 -72.19 48.12
N ILE A 31 12.68 -71.45 49.21
CA ILE A 31 12.31 -70.02 49.18
C ILE A 31 13.42 -69.18 48.56
N LEU A 32 14.69 -69.46 48.88
CA LEU A 32 15.85 -68.75 48.31
C LEU A 32 16.06 -69.07 46.82
N GLU A 33 15.83 -70.31 46.37
CA GLU A 33 15.90 -70.68 44.96
C GLU A 33 14.75 -70.06 44.16
N ARG A 34 13.55 -70.01 44.73
CA ARG A 34 12.39 -69.33 44.13
C ARG A 34 12.55 -67.81 44.13
N GLN A 35 13.18 -67.23 45.15
CA GLN A 35 13.59 -65.83 45.17
C GLN A 35 14.70 -65.56 44.15
N ARG A 36 15.66 -66.47 43.98
CA ARG A 36 16.75 -66.39 42.99
C ARG A 36 16.22 -66.43 41.55
N GLU A 37 15.28 -67.32 41.23
CA GLU A 37 14.62 -67.38 39.92
C GLU A 37 13.75 -66.15 39.65
N ASN A 38 13.00 -65.66 40.64
CA ASN A 38 12.25 -64.41 40.52
C ASN A 38 13.16 -63.18 40.33
N PHE A 39 14.34 -63.15 40.97
CA PHE A 39 15.32 -62.09 40.79
C PHE A 39 16.01 -62.12 39.41
N LEU A 40 16.30 -63.31 38.88
CA LEU A 40 16.89 -63.47 37.54
C LEU A 40 15.89 -63.12 36.43
N ASN A 41 14.64 -63.59 36.54
CA ASN A 41 13.58 -63.28 35.57
C ASN A 41 13.17 -61.80 35.58
N ASN A 42 13.20 -61.14 36.75
CA ASN A 42 13.01 -59.70 36.87
C ASN A 42 14.23 -58.90 36.36
N GLY A 43 15.44 -59.45 36.48
CA GLY A 43 16.67 -58.84 35.94
C GLY A 43 16.68 -58.80 34.42
N ASP A 44 16.29 -59.89 33.76
CA ASP A 44 16.24 -59.97 32.30
C ASP A 44 15.13 -59.06 31.71
N THR A 45 13.98 -58.95 32.39
CA THR A 45 12.92 -58.00 31.99
C THR A 45 13.37 -56.54 32.14
N ILE A 46 14.05 -56.18 33.23
CA ILE A 46 14.60 -54.82 33.41
C ILE A 46 15.68 -54.52 32.36
N VAL A 47 16.53 -55.48 32.00
CA VAL A 47 17.56 -55.29 30.97
C VAL A 47 16.95 -55.11 29.59
N GLU A 48 15.89 -55.86 29.26
CA GLU A 48 15.11 -55.70 28.03
C GLU A 48 14.36 -54.36 27.99
N GLU A 49 13.73 -53.94 29.10
CA GLU A 49 13.08 -52.62 29.22
C GLU A 49 14.09 -51.48 29.06
N VAL A 50 15.29 -51.58 29.66
CA VAL A 50 16.35 -50.58 29.51
C VAL A 50 16.89 -50.53 28.08
N LYS A 51 16.97 -51.67 27.37
CA LYS A 51 17.31 -51.69 25.94
C LYS A 51 16.23 -51.02 25.10
N SER A 52 14.96 -51.33 25.34
CA SER A 52 13.81 -50.71 24.65
C SER A 52 13.81 -49.19 24.85
N ILE A 53 13.97 -48.72 26.09
CA ILE A 53 14.03 -47.27 26.41
C ILE A 53 15.23 -46.61 25.72
N LYS A 54 16.37 -47.31 25.62
CA LYS A 54 17.56 -46.80 24.93
C LYS A 54 17.32 -46.67 23.42
N GLU A 55 16.66 -47.64 22.80
CA GLU A 55 16.28 -47.59 21.39
C GLU A 55 15.28 -46.46 21.11
N GLU A 56 14.26 -46.31 21.95
CA GLU A 56 13.31 -45.20 21.89
C GLU A 56 14.01 -43.83 22.04
N MET A 57 14.94 -43.69 22.98
CA MET A 57 15.73 -42.47 23.13
C MET A 57 16.58 -42.17 21.89
N THR A 58 17.18 -43.19 21.25
CA THR A 58 17.96 -42.99 20.03
C THR A 58 17.09 -42.56 18.85
N GLU A 59 15.85 -43.06 18.76
CA GLU A 59 14.92 -42.69 17.71
C GLU A 59 14.37 -41.26 17.92
N ILE A 60 14.10 -40.86 19.17
CA ILE A 60 13.75 -39.48 19.51
C ILE A 60 14.89 -38.52 19.15
N LEU A 61 16.15 -38.86 19.47
CA LEU A 61 17.31 -38.04 19.13
C LEU A 61 17.50 -37.90 17.61
N LYS A 62 17.27 -38.97 16.85
CA LYS A 62 17.32 -38.93 15.38
C LYS A 62 16.26 -37.99 14.81
N ASN A 63 15.01 -38.10 15.30
CA ASN A 63 13.91 -37.24 14.88
C ASN A 63 14.12 -35.76 15.23
N LEU A 64 14.77 -35.47 16.36
CA LEU A 64 15.14 -34.10 16.74
C LEU A 64 16.20 -33.53 15.80
N LYS A 65 17.22 -34.34 15.45
CA LYS A 65 18.28 -33.92 14.53
C LYS A 65 17.76 -33.67 13.11
N ASP A 66 16.89 -34.55 12.60
CA ASP A 66 16.24 -34.36 11.30
C ASP A 66 15.38 -33.08 11.29
N ARG A 67 14.73 -32.74 12.41
CA ARG A 67 14.00 -31.48 12.55
C ARG A 67 14.93 -30.26 12.54
N GLU A 68 16.06 -30.30 13.23
CA GLU A 68 17.06 -29.22 13.20
C GLU A 68 17.60 -29.00 11.78
N ASP A 69 17.92 -30.07 11.05
CA ASP A 69 18.40 -29.98 9.66
C ASP A 69 17.33 -29.38 8.72
N THR A 70 16.06 -29.74 8.90
CA THR A 70 14.97 -29.13 8.10
C THR A 70 14.72 -27.65 8.41
N VAL A 71 14.97 -27.22 9.65
CA VAL A 71 14.88 -25.81 10.06
C VAL A 71 16.03 -25.04 9.44
N LYS A 72 17.26 -25.57 9.49
CA LYS A 72 18.44 -24.97 8.88
C LYS A 72 18.29 -24.80 7.36
N ASP A 73 17.80 -25.83 6.67
CA ASP A 73 17.47 -25.76 5.24
C ASP A 73 16.40 -24.72 4.90
N ARG A 74 15.49 -24.41 5.84
CA ARG A 74 14.50 -23.34 5.67
C ARG A 74 15.13 -21.98 5.86
N GLU A 75 15.98 -21.82 6.87
CA GLU A 75 16.73 -20.59 7.13
C GLU A 75 17.64 -20.23 5.94
N ASP A 76 18.41 -21.19 5.41
CA ASP A 76 19.27 -20.99 4.25
C ASP A 76 18.45 -20.61 2.99
N ARG A 77 17.26 -21.18 2.82
CA ARG A 77 16.34 -20.78 1.73
C ARG A 77 15.77 -19.38 1.90
N VAL A 78 15.50 -18.95 3.13
CA VAL A 78 15.06 -17.59 3.45
C VAL A 78 16.20 -16.60 3.21
N ALA A 79 17.41 -16.88 3.71
CA ALA A 79 18.60 -16.06 3.49
C ALA A 79 18.93 -15.92 1.99
N ALA A 80 18.86 -17.01 1.21
CA ALA A 80 19.05 -16.96 -0.24
C ALA A 80 17.95 -16.18 -0.98
N ARG A 81 16.74 -16.06 -0.39
CA ARG A 81 15.65 -15.25 -0.93
C ARG A 81 15.85 -13.78 -0.62
N GLU A 82 16.30 -13.46 0.58
CA GLU A 82 16.63 -12.10 1.01
C GLU A 82 17.83 -11.54 0.24
N ALA A 83 18.89 -12.34 0.04
CA ALA A 83 20.02 -11.95 -0.79
C ALA A 83 19.60 -11.59 -2.23
N ARG A 84 18.71 -12.38 -2.84
CA ARG A 84 18.14 -12.11 -4.17
C ARG A 84 17.24 -10.88 -4.20
N GLN A 85 16.53 -10.59 -3.12
CA GLN A 85 15.76 -9.36 -3.03
C GLN A 85 16.71 -8.16 -2.91
N ASN A 86 17.75 -8.24 -2.09
CA ASN A 86 18.71 -7.15 -1.90
C ASN A 86 19.51 -6.83 -3.16
N THR A 87 19.93 -7.82 -3.95
CA THR A 87 20.58 -7.54 -5.25
C THR A 87 19.63 -6.84 -6.22
N ARG A 88 18.38 -7.29 -6.26
CA ARG A 88 17.35 -6.68 -7.11
C ARG A 88 16.98 -5.26 -6.67
N TRP A 89 16.95 -4.99 -5.37
CA TRP A 89 16.72 -3.64 -4.85
C TRP A 89 17.87 -2.70 -5.20
N LYS A 90 19.12 -3.18 -5.16
CA LYS A 90 20.28 -2.41 -5.64
C LYS A 90 20.15 -2.06 -7.12
N GLU A 91 19.80 -3.02 -7.97
CA GLU A 91 19.58 -2.76 -9.41
C GLU A 91 18.47 -1.73 -9.68
N ILE A 92 17.38 -1.76 -8.89
CA ILE A 92 16.28 -0.78 -8.99
C ILE A 92 16.77 0.60 -8.56
N LEU A 93 17.48 0.70 -7.44
CA LEU A 93 18.06 1.95 -6.94
C LEU A 93 19.05 2.55 -7.94
N ASP A 94 19.91 1.74 -8.53
CA ASP A 94 20.88 2.19 -9.55
C ASP A 94 20.17 2.70 -10.81
N TRP A 95 19.05 2.08 -11.20
CA TRP A 95 18.21 2.54 -12.31
C TRP A 95 17.46 3.84 -11.99
N GLU A 96 16.92 3.99 -10.78
CA GLU A 96 16.26 5.22 -10.33
C GLU A 96 17.25 6.39 -10.27
N ASN A 97 18.46 6.15 -9.75
CA ASN A 97 19.50 7.17 -9.68
C ASN A 97 19.95 7.63 -11.08
N THR A 98 20.18 6.70 -12.01
CA THR A 98 20.57 7.04 -13.40
C THR A 98 19.45 7.75 -14.19
N ALA A 99 18.18 7.39 -13.94
CA ALA A 99 17.04 8.09 -14.54
C ALA A 99 16.89 9.52 -13.99
N MET A 100 17.11 9.70 -12.69
CA MET A 100 17.02 11.01 -12.04
C MET A 100 18.15 11.93 -12.50
N ASP A 101 19.37 11.41 -12.63
CA ASP A 101 20.52 12.15 -13.16
C ASP A 101 20.29 12.63 -14.60
N SER A 102 19.70 11.78 -15.45
CA SER A 102 19.34 12.15 -16.83
C SER A 102 18.30 13.28 -16.88
N GLN A 103 17.34 13.28 -15.95
CA GLN A 103 16.30 14.31 -15.87
C GLN A 103 16.84 15.64 -15.32
N ILE A 104 17.79 15.58 -14.38
CA ILE A 104 18.52 16.76 -13.88
C ILE A 104 19.34 17.38 -15.01
N GLU A 105 20.04 16.58 -15.82
CA GLU A 105 20.86 17.08 -16.93
C GLU A 105 20.02 17.80 -18.00
N LEU A 106 18.84 17.25 -18.34
CA LEU A 106 17.90 17.91 -19.26
C LEU A 106 17.38 19.24 -18.70
N ARG A 107 17.10 19.29 -17.39
CA ARG A 107 16.63 20.51 -16.73
C ARG A 107 17.70 21.59 -16.66
N LEU A 108 18.96 21.20 -16.45
CA LEU A 108 20.11 22.11 -16.49
C LEU A 108 20.29 22.71 -17.90
N LYS A 109 20.15 21.90 -18.95
CA LYS A 109 20.19 22.39 -20.34
C LYS A 109 19.05 23.39 -20.63
N GLU A 110 17.85 23.13 -20.12
CA GLU A 110 16.70 24.04 -20.26
C GLU A 110 16.93 25.39 -19.55
N VAL A 111 17.48 25.36 -18.33
CA VAL A 111 17.84 26.58 -17.58
C VAL A 111 18.93 27.37 -18.30
N GLU A 112 19.94 26.70 -18.86
CA GLU A 112 21.01 27.36 -19.61
C GLU A 112 20.48 28.09 -20.86
N VAL A 113 19.57 27.45 -21.59
CA VAL A 113 18.90 28.06 -22.75
C VAL A 113 18.09 29.29 -22.32
N ASN A 114 17.33 29.20 -21.23
CA ASN A 114 16.53 30.32 -20.72
C ASN A 114 17.39 31.52 -20.32
N ILE A 115 18.53 31.28 -19.66
CA ILE A 115 19.48 32.35 -19.31
C ILE A 115 20.06 33.01 -20.57
N ARG A 116 20.35 32.23 -21.63
CA ARG A 116 20.82 32.81 -22.91
C ARG A 116 19.76 33.67 -23.57
N VAL A 117 18.50 33.23 -23.60
CA VAL A 117 17.38 34.01 -24.15
C VAL A 117 17.18 35.32 -23.39
N GLN A 118 17.22 35.29 -22.05
CA GLN A 118 17.10 36.50 -21.23
C GLN A 118 18.24 37.50 -21.50
N LYS A 119 19.48 37.04 -21.64
CA LYS A 119 20.62 37.91 -21.99
C LYS A 119 20.44 38.57 -23.35
N VAL A 120 19.89 37.85 -24.33
CA VAL A 120 19.60 38.40 -25.66
C VAL A 120 18.50 39.47 -25.55
N GLU A 121 17.38 39.19 -24.89
CA GLU A 121 16.29 40.17 -24.70
C GLU A 121 16.74 41.43 -23.94
N GLU A 122 17.62 41.29 -22.94
CA GLU A 122 18.20 42.42 -22.22
C GLU A 122 19.14 43.25 -23.10
N SER A 123 19.93 42.59 -23.97
CA SER A 123 20.80 43.29 -24.92
C SER A 123 19.99 44.07 -25.97
N GLU A 124 18.89 43.50 -26.48
CA GLU A 124 17.98 44.18 -27.42
C GLU A 124 17.29 45.38 -26.76
N ARG A 125 16.87 45.25 -25.49
CA ARG A 125 16.32 46.37 -24.72
C ARG A 125 17.33 47.49 -24.53
N ARG A 126 18.60 47.17 -24.24
CA ARG A 126 19.67 48.18 -24.11
C ARG A 126 19.91 48.92 -25.43
N VAL A 127 20.02 48.20 -26.54
CA VAL A 127 20.19 48.82 -27.87
C VAL A 127 19.01 49.72 -28.22
N ARG A 128 17.78 49.31 -27.89
CA ARG A 128 16.57 50.10 -28.12
C ARG A 128 16.53 51.38 -27.29
N GLU A 129 16.97 51.33 -26.04
CA GLU A 129 17.05 52.53 -25.19
C GLU A 129 18.21 53.44 -25.56
N GLU A 130 19.37 52.90 -25.94
CA GLU A 130 20.46 53.70 -26.50
C GLU A 130 20.05 54.41 -27.79
N ALA A 131 19.29 53.73 -28.67
CA ALA A 131 18.74 54.36 -29.87
C ALA A 131 17.76 55.49 -29.53
N LYS A 132 16.85 55.28 -28.57
CA LYS A 132 15.94 56.35 -28.09
C LYS A 132 16.70 57.52 -27.48
N ASN A 133 17.72 57.24 -26.68
CA ASN A 133 18.55 58.27 -26.04
C ASN A 133 19.37 59.05 -27.06
N ARG A 134 19.94 58.39 -28.08
CA ARG A 134 20.63 59.06 -29.20
C ARG A 134 19.69 59.88 -30.06
N VAL A 135 18.47 59.39 -30.31
CA VAL A 135 17.44 60.17 -31.01
C VAL A 135 17.04 61.39 -30.18
N ALA A 136 16.84 61.25 -28.87
CA ALA A 136 16.55 62.36 -27.97
C ALA A 136 17.71 63.38 -27.91
N GLU A 137 18.95 62.92 -27.88
CA GLU A 137 20.15 63.77 -27.91
C GLU A 137 20.29 64.53 -29.23
N LEU A 138 20.04 63.86 -30.37
CA LEU A 138 20.03 64.49 -31.69
C LEU A 138 18.91 65.54 -31.78
N MET A 139 17.72 65.23 -31.27
CA MET A 139 16.58 66.16 -31.21
C MET A 139 16.88 67.39 -30.32
N MET A 140 17.72 67.26 -29.29
CA MET A 140 18.17 68.41 -28.49
C MET A 140 19.29 69.22 -29.16
N LYS A 141 20.18 68.58 -29.93
CA LYS A 141 21.26 69.26 -30.68
C LYS A 141 20.73 70.01 -31.90
N THR A 142 19.74 69.46 -32.59
CA THR A 142 18.96 70.21 -33.58
C THR A 142 17.96 71.08 -32.84
N ARG A 143 18.30 72.34 -32.59
CA ARG A 143 17.40 73.31 -31.95
C ARG A 143 16.24 73.65 -32.89
N ILE A 144 15.29 72.72 -33.04
CA ILE A 144 14.07 72.85 -33.84
C ILE A 144 12.91 73.00 -32.85
N THR A 145 12.22 74.12 -32.93
CA THR A 145 10.98 74.41 -32.19
C THR A 145 9.84 73.52 -32.70
N PRO A 146 8.80 73.23 -31.89
CA PRO A 146 7.77 72.24 -32.23
C PRO A 146 6.76 72.67 -33.30
N GLU A 147 7.07 73.67 -34.14
CA GLU A 147 6.13 74.19 -35.16
C GLU A 147 6.38 73.67 -36.59
N ASP A 148 7.54 73.08 -36.90
CA ASP A 148 7.87 72.69 -38.28
C ASP A 148 7.77 71.20 -38.62
N ASN A 149 7.13 70.38 -37.78
CA ASN A 149 7.10 68.92 -37.99
C ASN A 149 5.74 68.38 -38.48
N ARG A 150 5.26 68.91 -39.61
CA ARG A 150 4.18 68.26 -40.40
C ARG A 150 4.60 66.92 -41.03
N TYR A 151 5.89 66.57 -41.02
CA TYR A 151 6.41 65.36 -41.68
C TYR A 151 6.60 64.13 -40.77
N PHE A 152 6.53 64.26 -39.43
CA PHE A 152 6.72 63.11 -38.53
C PHE A 152 5.43 62.30 -38.27
N LEU A 153 4.26 62.93 -38.37
CA LEU A 153 2.97 62.26 -38.14
C LEU A 153 2.58 61.30 -39.28
N LEU A 154 3.09 61.51 -40.50
CA LEU A 154 2.82 60.62 -41.63
C LEU A 154 3.62 59.31 -41.55
N ALA A 155 4.86 59.36 -41.04
CA ALA A 155 5.72 58.19 -40.85
C ALA A 155 5.28 57.32 -39.65
N ALA A 156 4.78 57.93 -38.57
CA ALA A 156 4.23 57.21 -37.42
C ALA A 156 2.86 56.54 -37.74
N ALA A 157 2.12 57.06 -38.72
CA ALA A 157 0.83 56.51 -39.16
C ALA A 157 0.99 55.22 -40.00
N THR A 158 2.12 55.03 -40.69
CA THR A 158 2.35 53.84 -41.53
C THR A 158 2.70 52.59 -40.72
N ALA A 159 3.18 52.74 -39.48
CA ALA A 159 3.57 51.62 -38.61
C ALA A 159 2.43 51.05 -37.74
N ARG A 160 1.22 51.63 -37.79
CA ARG A 160 0.08 51.27 -36.94
C ARG A 160 -1.12 50.66 -37.68
N LYS A 161 -0.95 50.24 -38.94
CA LYS A 161 -2.00 49.57 -39.73
C LYS A 161 -1.87 48.04 -39.74
N ALA A 162 -1.58 47.46 -38.57
CA ALA A 162 -1.64 46.01 -38.35
C ALA A 162 -1.87 45.69 -36.86
N ARG A 163 -3.01 46.12 -36.30
CA ARG A 163 -3.72 45.44 -35.18
C ARG A 163 -5.02 46.18 -34.82
N LEU A 164 -6.11 45.54 -35.25
CA LEU A 164 -7.56 45.59 -34.97
C LEU A 164 -8.12 46.41 -33.77
N HIS A 165 -9.16 47.23 -34.09
CA HIS A 165 -10.49 47.52 -33.47
C HIS A 165 -10.68 47.92 -31.98
N PRO A 166 -11.84 48.54 -31.62
CA PRO A 166 -12.52 49.69 -32.23
C PRO A 166 -12.84 50.81 -31.19
N VAL A 167 -13.22 51.94 -31.75
CA VAL A 167 -13.64 53.20 -31.11
C VAL A 167 -15.03 53.07 -30.47
N ILE A 168 -15.18 53.57 -29.25
CA ILE A 168 -16.44 54.09 -28.70
C ILE A 168 -16.31 55.62 -28.61
N TYR A 169 -17.28 56.34 -29.18
CA TYR A 169 -17.56 57.78 -29.02
C TYR A 169 -19.04 58.00 -29.38
N PRO A 170 -19.69 59.16 -29.07
CA PRO A 170 -19.28 60.26 -28.19
C PRO A 170 -20.42 60.78 -27.26
N HIS A 171 -20.06 61.80 -26.48
CA HIS A 171 -20.85 62.67 -25.60
C HIS A 171 -22.20 63.20 -26.13
N SER A 172 -23.13 63.45 -25.18
CA SER A 172 -24.10 64.55 -25.25
C SER A 172 -24.28 65.22 -23.87
N LYS A 173 -24.47 66.55 -23.91
CA LYS A 173 -24.38 67.57 -22.85
C LYS A 173 -25.61 67.61 -21.91
N CYS A 174 -25.45 68.32 -20.78
CA CYS A 174 -26.35 69.39 -20.24
C CYS A 174 -26.54 69.35 -18.70
N THR A 175 -25.91 70.34 -18.05
CA THR A 175 -26.41 71.29 -17.02
C THR A 175 -27.44 70.93 -15.93
N ASP A 176 -27.09 71.43 -14.73
CA ASP A 176 -27.90 72.08 -13.68
C ASP A 176 -28.43 71.32 -12.44
N TYR A 177 -27.87 71.77 -11.30
CA TYR A 177 -28.46 72.15 -10.01
C TYR A 177 -29.60 71.35 -9.33
N SER A 178 -29.33 71.10 -8.05
CA SER A 178 -30.23 71.16 -6.87
C SER A 178 -30.98 69.91 -6.38
N ASN A 179 -30.50 69.42 -5.23
CA ASN A 179 -31.21 68.95 -4.03
C ASN A 179 -32.74 68.74 -4.12
N VAL A 180 -33.20 67.52 -3.80
CA VAL A 180 -34.34 67.30 -2.88
C VAL A 180 -34.14 66.00 -2.08
N ARG A 181 -34.25 66.12 -0.76
CA ARG A 181 -34.29 65.01 0.22
C ARG A 181 -35.62 64.26 0.10
N ASN A 182 -35.61 62.94 0.21
CA ASN A 182 -36.76 62.23 0.78
C ASN A 182 -36.29 60.96 1.54
N PRO A 183 -36.64 60.79 2.82
CA PRO A 183 -36.37 59.56 3.55
C PRO A 183 -37.62 58.68 3.52
N MET A 184 -37.59 57.48 2.93
CA MET A 184 -38.52 56.41 3.33
C MET A 184 -38.16 55.04 2.73
N SER A 185 -37.73 54.15 3.61
CA SER A 185 -38.42 52.90 3.96
C SER A 185 -37.36 51.92 4.46
N ARG A 186 -37.52 51.45 5.70
CA ARG A 186 -36.82 50.25 6.17
C ARG A 186 -37.32 49.09 5.33
N ARG A 187 -36.64 48.82 4.21
CA ARG A 187 -36.72 47.50 3.58
C ARG A 187 -36.22 46.52 4.61
N LYS A 188 -37.12 45.65 5.06
CA LYS A 188 -36.78 44.45 5.81
C LYS A 188 -35.78 43.70 4.95
N THR A 189 -34.50 43.72 5.34
CA THR A 189 -33.44 42.95 4.70
C THR A 189 -33.89 41.49 4.75
N ARG A 190 -34.35 40.96 3.61
CA ARG A 190 -34.48 39.52 3.45
C ARG A 190 -33.06 38.99 3.59
N GLU A 191 -32.85 38.13 4.58
CA GLU A 191 -31.62 37.33 4.64
C GLU A 191 -31.40 36.72 3.25
N PRO A 192 -30.21 36.88 2.65
CA PRO A 192 -29.95 36.27 1.36
C PRO A 192 -30.12 34.76 1.56
N LYS A 193 -31.06 34.16 0.84
CA LYS A 193 -31.08 32.71 0.71
C LYS A 193 -29.74 32.36 0.08
N GLU A 194 -28.96 31.51 0.75
CA GLU A 194 -27.74 30.97 0.17
C GLU A 194 -28.15 30.16 -1.06
N ASP A 195 -28.05 30.79 -2.23
CA ASP A 195 -28.18 30.08 -3.49
C ASP A 195 -26.99 29.12 -3.55
N ASN A 196 -27.26 27.82 -3.40
CA ASN A 196 -26.22 26.80 -3.46
C ASN A 196 -25.66 26.80 -4.89
N VAL A 197 -24.54 27.52 -5.08
CA VAL A 197 -23.85 27.62 -6.36
C VAL A 197 -23.21 26.26 -6.65
N THR A 198 -23.95 25.39 -7.32
CA THR A 198 -23.43 24.13 -7.83
C THR A 198 -22.42 24.42 -8.95
N LEU A 199 -21.13 24.24 -8.66
CA LEU A 199 -20.00 24.44 -9.57
C LEU A 199 -19.82 23.31 -10.61
N GLY A 200 -20.88 22.54 -10.88
CA GLY A 200 -20.83 21.39 -11.77
C GLY A 200 -20.92 21.74 -13.25
N PRO A 201 -20.51 20.85 -14.16
CA PRO A 201 -20.70 21.03 -15.59
C PRO A 201 -22.20 21.13 -15.93
N ALA A 202 -22.54 22.02 -16.86
CA ALA A 202 -23.90 22.14 -17.36
C ALA A 202 -24.19 20.98 -18.33
N VAL A 203 -24.79 19.91 -17.81
CA VAL A 203 -25.12 18.70 -18.58
C VAL A 203 -26.57 18.73 -19.02
N ARG A 204 -26.86 18.17 -20.21
CA ARG A 204 -28.22 17.98 -20.70
C ARG A 204 -28.88 16.80 -19.99
N GLU A 205 -30.20 16.81 -19.90
CA GLU A 205 -30.96 15.70 -19.33
C GLU A 205 -30.69 14.40 -20.11
N GLY A 206 -30.22 13.36 -19.41
CA GLY A 206 -29.89 12.04 -19.99
C GLY A 206 -28.40 11.80 -20.24
N GLU A 207 -27.54 12.82 -20.12
CA GLU A 207 -26.09 12.65 -20.22
C GLU A 207 -25.45 12.43 -18.84
N TYR A 208 -24.50 11.49 -18.77
CA TYR A 208 -23.81 11.15 -17.55
C TYR A 208 -22.41 11.77 -17.50
N VAL A 209 -22.10 12.43 -16.38
CA VAL A 209 -20.77 12.94 -16.09
C VAL A 209 -20.02 11.82 -15.37
N PHE A 210 -18.99 11.30 -16.04
CA PHE A 210 -18.19 10.20 -15.54
C PHE A 210 -17.00 10.70 -14.72
N GLY A 211 -16.89 10.19 -13.49
CA GLY A 211 -15.67 10.21 -12.70
C GLY A 211 -15.05 8.82 -12.59
N VAL A 212 -13.87 8.74 -11.98
CA VAL A 212 -13.20 7.47 -11.69
C VAL A 212 -13.08 7.29 -10.18
N ALA A 213 -13.72 6.26 -9.64
CA ALA A 213 -13.61 5.84 -8.26
C ALA A 213 -12.48 4.81 -8.10
N HIS A 214 -11.37 5.25 -7.54
CA HIS A 214 -10.28 4.42 -7.06
C HIS A 214 -10.63 3.89 -5.67
N ILE A 215 -11.00 2.61 -5.61
CA ILE A 215 -11.27 1.92 -4.36
C ILE A 215 -10.02 1.12 -4.00
N PHE A 216 -9.29 1.58 -2.99
CA PHE A 216 -8.15 0.84 -2.46
C PHE A 216 -8.58 0.11 -1.18
N ALA A 217 -8.64 -1.20 -1.24
CA ALA A 217 -9.08 -2.05 -0.14
C ALA A 217 -7.91 -2.89 0.39
N SER A 218 -7.36 -2.45 1.51
CA SER A 218 -6.37 -3.19 2.30
C SER A 218 -7.06 -3.96 3.43
N PHE A 219 -6.29 -4.79 4.13
CA PHE A 219 -6.73 -5.42 5.38
C PHE A 219 -6.71 -4.46 6.56
N ASN A 220 -5.99 -3.34 6.44
CA ASN A 220 -5.87 -2.35 7.52
C ASN A 220 -6.86 -1.20 7.36
N ASP A 221 -7.07 -0.71 6.13
CA ASP A 221 -7.99 0.40 5.87
C ASP A 221 -8.54 0.31 4.43
N THR A 222 -9.62 1.06 4.20
CA THR A 222 -10.29 1.19 2.90
C THR A 222 -10.34 2.65 2.48
N PHE A 223 -9.90 2.92 1.26
CA PHE A 223 -9.87 4.27 0.69
C PHE A 223 -10.82 4.33 -0.48
N ILE A 224 -11.65 5.36 -0.50
CA ILE A 224 -12.52 5.68 -1.62
C ILE A 224 -12.11 7.04 -2.11
N HIS A 225 -11.57 7.05 -3.32
CA HIS A 225 -10.99 8.23 -3.92
C HIS A 225 -11.59 8.44 -5.31
N VAL A 226 -12.30 9.54 -5.49
CA VAL A 226 -12.92 9.91 -6.76
C VAL A 226 -12.09 10.99 -7.43
N THR A 227 -11.73 10.72 -8.68
CA THR A 227 -10.95 11.59 -9.55
C THR A 227 -11.69 11.85 -10.86
N ASP A 228 -11.13 12.76 -11.64
CA ASP A 228 -11.47 12.94 -13.04
C ASP A 228 -11.06 11.72 -13.90
N LEU A 229 -11.42 11.74 -15.19
CA LEU A 229 -11.06 10.67 -16.13
C LEU A 229 -9.54 10.53 -16.33
N SER A 230 -8.79 11.62 -16.25
CA SER A 230 -7.31 11.61 -16.31
C SER A 230 -6.69 10.97 -15.07
N GLY A 231 -7.40 11.02 -13.93
CA GLY A 231 -6.91 10.57 -12.64
C GLY A 231 -5.91 11.53 -11.98
N ARG A 232 -5.82 12.77 -12.48
CA ARG A 232 -4.88 13.79 -11.97
C ARG A 232 -5.55 14.67 -10.93
N GLU A 233 -6.79 15.08 -11.17
CA GLU A 233 -7.51 15.97 -10.27
C GLU A 233 -8.40 15.15 -9.35
N THR A 234 -8.27 15.42 -8.05
CA THR A 234 -8.98 14.70 -7.00
C THR A 234 -10.21 15.48 -6.59
N MET A 235 -11.39 14.89 -6.76
CA MET A 235 -12.65 15.53 -6.39
C MET A 235 -12.97 15.25 -4.93
N VAL A 236 -12.92 13.98 -4.53
CA VAL A 236 -13.25 13.57 -3.16
C VAL A 236 -12.35 12.42 -2.73
N ARG A 237 -11.81 12.51 -1.51
CA ARG A 237 -11.05 11.44 -0.87
C ARG A 237 -11.55 11.23 0.56
N ILE A 238 -12.04 10.03 0.85
CA ILE A 238 -12.48 9.64 2.20
C ILE A 238 -11.99 8.22 2.47
N THR A 239 -11.54 7.98 3.70
CA THR A 239 -11.08 6.66 4.14
C THR A 239 -12.04 6.08 5.18
N GLY A 240 -11.96 4.77 5.41
CA GLY A 240 -12.70 4.08 6.47
C GLY A 240 -12.32 4.64 7.84
N GLY A 241 -11.02 4.81 8.10
CA GLY A 241 -10.52 5.41 9.34
C GLY A 241 -10.96 6.85 9.61
N MET A 242 -11.39 7.62 8.61
CA MET A 242 -12.00 8.94 8.86
C MET A 242 -13.42 8.85 9.47
N LYS A 243 -14.10 7.70 9.35
CA LYS A 243 -15.48 7.51 9.79
C LYS A 243 -15.59 6.77 11.11
N VAL A 244 -14.60 5.96 11.45
CA VAL A 244 -14.55 5.20 12.70
C VAL A 244 -13.40 5.71 13.57
N LYS A 245 -13.58 5.65 14.90
CA LYS A 245 -12.54 6.08 15.86
C LYS A 245 -11.63 4.95 16.32
N ALA A 246 -11.97 3.71 16.00
CA ALA A 246 -11.25 2.54 16.47
C ALA A 246 -10.36 1.99 15.35
N ASP A 247 -9.06 1.90 15.62
CA ASP A 247 -8.03 1.50 14.64
C ASP A 247 -8.28 0.11 14.04
N ARG A 248 -8.85 -0.81 14.82
CA ARG A 248 -9.18 -2.17 14.34
C ARG A 248 -10.33 -2.19 13.32
N ASP A 249 -11.18 -1.18 13.33
CA ASP A 249 -12.43 -1.14 12.57
C ASP A 249 -12.31 -0.31 11.29
N GLU A 250 -11.11 0.21 10.97
CA GLU A 250 -10.85 1.04 9.78
C GLU A 250 -11.07 0.30 8.46
N SER A 251 -10.69 -0.99 8.39
CA SER A 251 -10.94 -1.85 7.23
C SER A 251 -12.33 -2.48 7.22
N SER A 252 -13.12 -2.27 8.28
CA SER A 252 -14.40 -2.94 8.43
C SER A 252 -15.35 -2.60 7.27
N PRO A 253 -16.22 -3.54 6.88
CA PRO A 253 -17.20 -3.29 5.82
C PRO A 253 -18.17 -2.15 6.17
N TYR A 254 -18.40 -1.91 7.45
CA TYR A 254 -19.24 -0.83 7.94
C TYR A 254 -18.58 0.55 7.75
N ALA A 255 -17.29 0.68 8.09
CA ALA A 255 -16.52 1.90 7.86
C ALA A 255 -16.48 2.28 6.36
N ALA A 256 -16.22 1.29 5.51
CA ALA A 256 -16.20 1.46 4.06
C ALA A 256 -17.56 1.93 3.49
N MET A 257 -18.67 1.40 4.03
CA MET A 257 -20.02 1.81 3.64
C MET A 257 -20.30 3.27 3.98
N LEU A 258 -19.97 3.71 5.19
CA LEU A 258 -20.16 5.10 5.61
C LEU A 258 -19.30 6.05 4.77
N ALA A 259 -18.04 5.69 4.51
CA ALA A 259 -17.16 6.46 3.65
C ALA A 259 -17.74 6.59 2.23
N ALA A 260 -18.29 5.53 1.66
CA ALA A 260 -18.88 5.53 0.32
C ALA A 260 -20.12 6.43 0.22
N GLN A 261 -20.95 6.47 1.26
CA GLN A 261 -22.13 7.33 1.32
C GLN A 261 -21.73 8.81 1.27
N ASP A 262 -20.73 9.20 2.07
CA ASP A 262 -20.24 10.58 2.11
C ASP A 262 -19.55 10.99 0.80
N VAL A 263 -18.82 10.06 0.17
CA VAL A 263 -18.23 10.30 -1.15
C VAL A 263 -19.33 10.54 -2.18
N ALA A 264 -20.36 9.69 -2.21
CA ALA A 264 -21.46 9.83 -3.15
C ALA A 264 -22.21 11.16 -2.96
N GLN A 265 -22.39 11.60 -1.72
CA GLN A 265 -23.03 12.89 -1.42
C GLN A 265 -22.23 14.06 -2.00
N ARG A 266 -20.91 14.11 -1.74
CA ARG A 266 -20.03 15.15 -2.29
C ARG A 266 -19.92 15.08 -3.81
N CYS A 267 -19.93 13.89 -4.40
CA CYS A 267 -19.93 13.73 -5.85
C CYS A 267 -21.18 14.33 -6.51
N LYS A 268 -22.35 14.22 -5.86
CA LYS A 268 -23.60 14.83 -6.34
C LYS A 268 -23.55 16.36 -6.28
N GLU A 269 -22.98 16.92 -5.23
CA GLU A 269 -22.78 18.38 -5.09
C GLU A 269 -21.88 18.93 -6.22
N LEU A 270 -20.92 18.14 -6.67
CA LEU A 270 -20.03 18.48 -7.80
C LEU A 270 -20.63 18.16 -9.18
N GLY A 271 -21.81 17.55 -9.25
CA GLY A 271 -22.48 17.21 -10.52
C GLY A 271 -21.99 15.93 -11.20
N ILE A 272 -21.27 15.05 -10.49
CA ILE A 272 -20.88 13.73 -11.01
C ILE A 272 -22.07 12.77 -10.85
N THR A 273 -22.47 12.12 -11.94
CA THR A 273 -23.62 11.20 -11.94
C THR A 273 -23.23 9.73 -12.12
N ALA A 274 -22.08 9.46 -12.76
CA ALA A 274 -21.59 8.11 -13.02
C ALA A 274 -20.13 7.95 -12.61
N LEU A 275 -19.74 6.72 -12.22
CA LEU A 275 -18.39 6.39 -11.78
C LEU A 275 -17.86 5.12 -12.47
N HIS A 276 -16.68 5.21 -13.06
CA HIS A 276 -15.84 4.06 -13.39
C HIS A 276 -15.12 3.58 -12.15
N ILE A 277 -15.06 2.28 -11.93
CA ILE A 277 -14.54 1.73 -10.69
C ILE A 277 -13.22 1.04 -10.96
N LYS A 278 -12.18 1.49 -10.26
CA LYS A 278 -10.86 0.88 -10.25
C LYS A 278 -10.61 0.28 -8.88
N LEU A 279 -10.81 -1.02 -8.76
CA LEU A 279 -10.58 -1.75 -7.52
C LEU A 279 -9.10 -2.14 -7.41
N ARG A 280 -8.48 -1.82 -6.29
CA ARG A 280 -7.07 -2.10 -6.02
C ARG A 280 -6.91 -2.78 -4.65
N ALA A 281 -6.23 -3.92 -4.63
CA ALA A 281 -5.68 -4.52 -3.42
C ALA A 281 -4.26 -4.01 -3.14
N THR A 282 -3.69 -4.32 -1.97
CA THR A 282 -2.31 -3.95 -1.60
C THR A 282 -1.29 -4.29 -2.69
N GLY A 283 -1.36 -5.51 -3.23
CA GLY A 283 -0.57 -5.93 -4.38
C GLY A 283 0.94 -6.04 -4.11
N GLY A 284 1.73 -6.08 -5.19
CA GLY A 284 3.18 -6.22 -5.11
C GLY A 284 3.60 -7.59 -4.55
N ASN A 285 4.46 -7.57 -3.52
CA ASN A 285 4.87 -8.77 -2.78
C ASN A 285 3.86 -9.19 -1.69
N LYS A 286 2.85 -8.35 -1.41
CA LYS A 286 1.82 -8.59 -0.41
C LYS A 286 0.61 -9.29 -1.04
N THR A 287 -0.50 -9.32 -0.30
CA THR A 287 -1.75 -9.94 -0.73
C THR A 287 -2.35 -9.22 -1.95
N LYS A 288 -2.81 -10.01 -2.92
CA LYS A 288 -3.52 -9.55 -4.12
C LYS A 288 -5.04 -9.58 -3.98
N THR A 289 -5.52 -10.28 -2.95
CA THR A 289 -6.93 -10.33 -2.58
C THR A 289 -7.33 -8.98 -2.00
N PRO A 290 -8.42 -8.37 -2.49
CA PRO A 290 -8.92 -7.12 -1.91
C PRO A 290 -9.40 -7.35 -0.47
N GLY A 291 -9.25 -6.32 0.36
CA GLY A 291 -9.71 -6.35 1.75
C GLY A 291 -11.24 -6.37 1.90
N PRO A 292 -11.75 -6.58 3.12
CA PRO A 292 -13.17 -6.81 3.39
C PRO A 292 -14.09 -5.62 3.03
N GLY A 293 -13.58 -4.39 3.07
CA GLY A 293 -14.38 -3.21 2.70
C GLY A 293 -14.59 -2.99 1.19
N ALA A 294 -13.94 -3.76 0.32
CA ALA A 294 -14.06 -3.59 -1.14
C ALA A 294 -15.49 -3.75 -1.66
N GLN A 295 -16.13 -4.87 -1.33
CA GLN A 295 -17.48 -5.19 -1.80
C GLN A 295 -18.50 -4.22 -1.18
N SER A 296 -18.31 -3.87 0.09
CA SER A 296 -19.21 -2.99 0.83
C SER A 296 -19.20 -1.57 0.27
N ALA A 297 -18.01 -1.03 -0.03
CA ALA A 297 -17.88 0.28 -0.67
C ALA A 297 -18.57 0.31 -2.05
N LEU A 298 -18.32 -0.70 -2.90
CA LEU A 298 -18.95 -0.83 -4.22
C LEU A 298 -20.47 -0.86 -4.13
N ARG A 299 -21.01 -1.68 -3.23
CA ARG A 299 -22.45 -1.81 -3.01
C ARG A 299 -23.06 -0.50 -2.48
N ALA A 300 -22.36 0.18 -1.58
CA ALA A 300 -22.82 1.44 -1.00
C ALA A 300 -22.88 2.56 -2.05
N LEU A 301 -21.88 2.68 -2.93
CA LEU A 301 -21.91 3.63 -4.05
C LEU A 301 -23.10 3.39 -4.98
N ALA A 302 -23.40 2.12 -5.31
CA ALA A 302 -24.58 1.77 -6.10
C ALA A 302 -25.89 2.20 -5.40
N ARG A 303 -25.99 1.92 -4.10
CA ARG A 303 -27.20 2.22 -3.30
C ARG A 303 -27.41 3.72 -3.12
N SER A 304 -26.33 4.50 -3.06
CA SER A 304 -26.38 5.97 -2.98
C SER A 304 -26.82 6.65 -4.28
N GLY A 305 -27.10 5.89 -5.34
CA GLY A 305 -27.67 6.40 -6.59
C GLY A 305 -26.62 6.82 -7.64
N MET A 306 -25.34 6.49 -7.44
CA MET A 306 -24.32 6.68 -8.48
C MET A 306 -24.47 5.61 -9.55
N LYS A 307 -24.40 5.99 -10.83
CA LYS A 307 -24.42 5.02 -11.94
C LYS A 307 -23.04 4.37 -12.05
N ILE A 308 -22.99 3.04 -12.00
CA ILE A 308 -21.73 2.30 -12.13
C ILE A 308 -21.44 2.07 -13.61
N GLY A 309 -20.26 2.51 -14.04
CA GLY A 309 -19.73 2.23 -15.37
C GLY A 309 -18.90 0.94 -15.39
N ARG A 310 -17.78 0.98 -16.12
CA ARG A 310 -16.80 -0.12 -16.17
C ARG A 310 -16.16 -0.37 -14.80
N ILE A 311 -15.95 -1.65 -14.48
CA ILE A 311 -15.27 -2.11 -13.26
C ILE A 311 -13.98 -2.80 -13.68
N ASP A 312 -12.85 -2.23 -13.29
CA ASP A 312 -11.52 -2.75 -13.56
C ASP A 312 -10.81 -3.13 -12.26
N SER A 313 -10.09 -4.25 -12.26
CA SER A 313 -9.20 -4.64 -11.17
C SER A 313 -7.76 -4.25 -11.48
N LEU A 314 -7.18 -3.32 -10.72
CA LEU A 314 -5.80 -2.81 -10.89
C LEU A 314 -4.81 -3.37 -9.85
N SER A 315 -4.99 -4.61 -9.41
CA SER A 315 -4.04 -5.25 -8.50
C SER A 315 -2.66 -5.32 -9.16
N VAL A 316 -1.67 -4.65 -8.57
CA VAL A 316 -0.29 -4.65 -9.07
C VAL A 316 0.27 -6.06 -8.97
N VAL A 317 0.32 -6.76 -10.09
CA VAL A 317 0.98 -8.06 -10.20
C VAL A 317 2.43 -7.79 -10.55
N GLY A 318 3.34 -8.04 -9.61
CA GLY A 318 4.77 -7.98 -9.91
C GLY A 318 5.11 -8.92 -11.07
N SER A 319 5.84 -8.41 -12.06
CA SER A 319 6.21 -9.09 -13.31
C SER A 319 6.87 -10.45 -13.08
N TYR A 320 7.53 -10.62 -11.94
CA TYR A 320 8.18 -11.87 -11.52
C TYR A 320 7.22 -13.04 -11.26
N LEU A 321 5.95 -12.79 -10.94
CA LEU A 321 4.99 -13.88 -10.71
C LEU A 321 4.29 -14.34 -12.01
N ARG A 322 4.32 -13.53 -13.07
CA ARG A 322 3.71 -13.87 -14.37
C ARG A 322 4.51 -14.95 -15.12
N LEU A 323 5.82 -15.01 -14.88
CA LEU A 323 6.70 -16.07 -15.42
C LEU A 323 6.41 -17.44 -14.78
N LYS A 324 6.13 -17.51 -13.47
CA LYS A 324 5.86 -18.79 -12.79
C LYS A 324 4.55 -19.46 -13.20
N THR A 325 3.54 -18.71 -13.63
CA THR A 325 2.25 -19.28 -14.09
C THR A 325 2.26 -19.71 -15.55
N LEU A 326 3.23 -19.28 -16.35
CA LEU A 326 3.40 -19.68 -17.76
C LEU A 326 4.41 -20.81 -17.97
N LEU A 327 5.28 -21.07 -17.00
CA LEU A 327 6.33 -22.09 -17.08
C LEU A 327 5.89 -23.56 -16.98
N PRO A 328 4.76 -23.96 -16.35
CA PRO A 328 4.42 -25.39 -16.32
C PRO A 328 3.92 -25.92 -17.67
N SER A 329 3.36 -25.07 -18.54
CA SER A 329 2.79 -25.51 -19.82
C SER A 329 3.82 -25.72 -20.93
N PHE A 330 4.96 -25.01 -20.88
CA PHE A 330 6.03 -25.17 -21.87
C PHE A 330 7.01 -26.30 -21.52
N ALA A 331 7.24 -26.57 -20.23
CA ALA A 331 8.16 -27.61 -19.80
C ALA A 331 7.65 -29.04 -20.12
N ILE A 332 6.34 -29.26 -20.10
CA ILE A 332 5.75 -30.58 -20.41
C ILE A 332 5.81 -30.90 -21.91
N VAL A 333 5.62 -29.90 -22.79
CA VAL A 333 5.65 -30.10 -24.25
C VAL A 333 7.09 -30.34 -24.75
N CYS A 334 8.10 -29.69 -24.17
CA CYS A 334 9.49 -29.95 -24.54
C CYS A 334 10.02 -31.29 -24.04
N PHE A 335 9.52 -31.83 -22.93
CA PHE A 335 9.98 -33.13 -22.41
C PHE A 335 9.44 -34.32 -23.21
N MET A 336 8.26 -34.19 -23.84
CA MET A 336 7.69 -35.27 -24.66
C MET A 336 8.33 -35.38 -26.06
N ASN A 337 8.85 -34.30 -26.63
CA ASN A 337 9.52 -34.33 -27.94
C ASN A 337 11.01 -34.73 -27.90
N ALA A 338 11.56 -34.99 -26.71
CA ALA A 338 12.94 -35.46 -26.55
C ALA A 338 13.04 -36.98 -26.27
N VAL A 339 11.90 -37.68 -26.19
CA VAL A 339 11.79 -39.11 -25.87
C VAL A 339 11.23 -39.94 -27.05
N VAL A 340 10.97 -39.30 -28.20
CA VAL A 340 10.70 -39.95 -29.50
C VAL A 340 11.82 -39.56 -30.44
#